data_AF-A0A8T6HTF4-F1
#
_entry.id   AF-A0A8T6HTF4-F1
#
_cell.length_a   1.000
_cell.length_b   1.000
_cell.length_c   1.000
_cell.angle_alpha   90.00
_cell.angle_beta   90.00
_cell.angle_gamma   90.00
#
_symmetry.space_group_name_H-M   'P 1'
#
loop_
_entity.id
_entity.type
_entity.pdbx_description
1 polymer ?
#
loop_
_entity_poly.entity_id
_entity_poly.type
_entity_poly.pdbx_seq_one_letter_code
_entity_poly.pdbx_strand_id
1 'polypeptide(L)'
;LLASERGYNTTLPTPGVALNRQLIFGEEKFVASRIGDGLRIGGAAEFAGLEAPPNHERNARFLGIARNYLPALGIEGGVPWMGHRPSTPDSIPVIGPSASADNVIYGFGHGHYGLTLAATTARLVARIAACERTDIDIAPFSITRFR
;
A
#
# COMPACT_ATOMS: atom_id res chain seq x y z
N LEU A 1 3.76 -16.76 10.68
CA LEU A 1 4.68 -16.15 9.69
C LEU A 1 3.86 -15.25 8.77
N LEU A 2 3.95 -13.94 8.96
CA LEU A 2 3.37 -12.97 8.05
C LEU A 2 4.24 -12.95 6.79
N ALA A 3 3.80 -13.61 5.72
CA ALA A 3 4.43 -13.43 4.42
C ALA A 3 4.24 -11.97 4.00
N SER A 4 5.31 -11.32 3.52
CA SER A 4 5.17 -9.99 2.97
C SER A 4 4.23 -10.03 1.77
N GLU A 5 3.17 -9.23 1.82
CA GLU A 5 2.36 -8.96 0.65
C GLU A 5 3.17 -8.02 -0.27
N ARG A 6 3.34 -8.39 -1.53
CA ARG A 6 4.07 -7.60 -2.53
C ARG A 6 3.07 -6.96 -3.49
N GLY A 7 3.25 -5.67 -3.74
CA GLY A 7 2.44 -4.89 -4.68
C GLY A 7 3.25 -4.49 -5.91
N TYR A 8 2.59 -4.42 -7.06
CA TYR A 8 3.23 -4.09 -8.34
C TYR A 8 2.59 -2.86 -8.96
N ASN A 9 3.40 -2.00 -9.57
CA ASN A 9 2.88 -0.92 -10.40
C ASN A 9 3.88 -0.53 -11.49
N THR A 10 3.37 0.07 -12.56
CA THR A 10 4.19 0.70 -13.58
C THR A 10 3.82 2.17 -13.67
N THR A 11 4.80 3.06 -13.61
CA THR A 11 4.58 4.51 -13.81
C THR A 11 4.99 4.90 -15.22
N LEU A 12 4.04 5.43 -15.98
CA LEU A 12 4.17 5.81 -17.38
C LEU A 12 4.41 7.32 -17.47
N PRO A 13 5.56 7.79 -17.98
CA PRO A 13 5.86 9.21 -18.05
C PRO A 13 5.05 9.93 -19.13
N THR A 14 4.78 9.25 -20.26
CA THR A 14 4.07 9.81 -21.41
C THR A 14 2.88 8.91 -21.78
N PRO A 15 1.81 8.89 -20.98
CA PRO A 15 0.73 7.90 -21.12
C PRO A 15 -0.17 8.12 -22.34
N GLY A 16 -0.08 9.25 -23.05
CA GLY A 16 -0.97 9.56 -24.19
C GLY A 16 -2.44 9.77 -23.83
N VAL A 17 -2.81 9.57 -22.56
CA VAL A 17 -4.15 9.77 -22.01
C VAL A 17 -4.09 10.65 -20.78
N ALA A 18 -5.10 11.50 -20.60
CA ALA A 18 -5.19 12.40 -19.46
C ALA A 18 -6.32 11.95 -18.53
N LEU A 19 -5.98 11.63 -17.28
CA LEU A 19 -6.96 11.37 -16.22
C LEU A 19 -7.00 12.54 -15.24
N ASN A 20 -8.19 13.08 -14.97
CA ASN A 20 -8.37 14.16 -14.00
C ASN A 20 -8.61 13.65 -12.58
N ARG A 21 -8.90 12.36 -12.43
CA ARG A 21 -9.16 11.67 -11.16
C ARG A 21 -8.58 10.26 -11.22
N GLN A 22 -8.38 9.64 -10.06
CA GLN A 22 -8.07 8.22 -9.98
C GLN A 22 -9.26 7.40 -10.49
N LEU A 23 -8.98 6.36 -11.27
CA LEU A 23 -9.96 5.37 -11.71
C LEU A 23 -9.65 4.03 -11.07
N ILE A 24 -10.67 3.38 -10.51
CA ILE A 24 -10.59 2.05 -9.92
C ILE A 24 -11.41 1.11 -10.79
N PHE A 25 -10.77 0.09 -11.34
CA PHE A 25 -11.39 -0.95 -12.15
C PHE A 25 -11.62 -2.17 -11.27
N GLY A 26 -12.80 -2.22 -10.64
CA GLY A 26 -13.10 -3.22 -9.60
C GLY A 26 -13.06 -4.66 -10.09
N GLU A 27 -13.65 -4.94 -11.26
CA GLU A 27 -13.70 -6.29 -11.84
C GLU A 27 -12.30 -6.80 -12.22
N GLU A 28 -11.50 -5.93 -12.83
CA GLU A 28 -10.13 -6.22 -13.28
C GLU A 28 -9.08 -6.07 -12.18
N LYS A 29 -9.46 -5.54 -11.02
CA LYS A 29 -8.63 -5.38 -9.82
C LYS A 29 -7.35 -4.56 -10.06
N PHE A 30 -7.46 -3.46 -10.80
CA PHE A 30 -6.38 -2.50 -10.98
C PHE A 30 -6.84 -1.05 -10.81
N VAL A 31 -5.87 -0.16 -10.65
CA VAL A 31 -6.08 1.27 -10.42
C VAL A 31 -5.20 2.06 -11.38
N ALA A 32 -5.77 3.11 -11.96
CA ALA A 32 -5.04 4.11 -12.72
C ALA A 32 -5.03 5.43 -11.93
N SER A 33 -3.86 5.84 -11.45
CA SER A 33 -3.69 7.05 -10.63
C SER A 33 -2.64 7.97 -11.25
N ARG A 34 -2.96 9.26 -11.36
CA ARG A 34 -1.98 10.28 -11.73
C ARG A 34 -0.94 10.44 -10.60
N ILE A 35 0.35 10.41 -10.94
CA ILE A 35 1.47 10.61 -10.01
C ILE A 35 2.44 11.59 -10.64
N GLY A 36 2.51 12.81 -10.11
CA GLY A 36 3.21 13.91 -10.78
C GLY A 36 2.60 14.14 -12.18
N ASP A 37 3.48 14.22 -13.19
CA ASP A 37 3.08 14.33 -14.59
C ASP A 37 2.79 12.98 -15.26
N GLY A 38 3.06 11.87 -14.56
CA GLY A 38 2.88 10.51 -15.09
C GLY A 38 1.55 9.86 -14.70
N LEU A 39 1.28 8.71 -15.32
CA LEU A 39 0.17 7.84 -14.97
C LEU A 39 0.69 6.51 -14.42
N ARG A 40 0.27 6.15 -13.20
CA ARG A 40 0.61 4.88 -12.57
C ARG A 40 -0.53 3.88 -12.76
N ILE A 41 -0.19 2.74 -13.34
CA ILE A 41 -1.05 1.56 -13.38
C ILE A 41 -0.59 0.64 -12.26
N GLY A 42 -1.39 0.57 -11.19
CA GLY A 42 -1.15 -0.26 -10.02
C GLY A 42 -2.09 -1.45 -9.97
N GLY A 43 -1.58 -2.59 -9.56
CA GLY A 43 -2.35 -3.81 -9.43
C GLY A 43 -1.51 -4.91 -8.77
N ALA A 44 -2.01 -6.13 -8.84
CA ALA A 44 -1.40 -7.33 -8.27
C ALA A 44 -1.13 -7.28 -6.75
N ALA A 45 -1.39 -8.42 -6.13
CA ALA A 45 -0.88 -8.75 -4.82
C ALA A 45 -0.23 -10.13 -4.93
N GLU A 46 0.88 -10.32 -4.24
CA GLU A 46 1.61 -11.59 -4.26
C GLU A 46 2.25 -11.88 -2.92
N PHE A 47 2.10 -13.13 -2.48
CA PHE A 47 2.77 -13.67 -1.31
C PHE A 47 3.86 -14.64 -1.76
N ALA A 48 5.11 -14.18 -1.79
CA ALA A 48 6.26 -15.02 -2.19
C ALA A 48 7.45 -14.93 -1.24
N GLY A 49 7.26 -14.34 -0.06
CA GLY A 49 8.35 -14.10 0.90
C GLY A 49 9.12 -12.80 0.64
N LEU A 50 10.14 -12.57 1.45
CA LEU A 50 10.94 -11.33 1.44
C LEU A 50 12.02 -11.34 0.36
N GLU A 51 12.67 -12.48 0.16
CA GLU A 51 13.88 -12.60 -0.68
C GLU A 51 13.58 -13.00 -2.13
N ALA A 52 12.32 -13.34 -2.45
CA ALA A 52 11.98 -13.73 -3.82
C ALA A 52 12.16 -12.53 -4.77
N PRO A 53 12.69 -12.73 -5.99
CA PRO A 53 12.80 -11.64 -6.95
C PRO A 53 11.41 -11.12 -7.37
N PRO A 54 11.33 -9.87 -7.88
CA PRO A 54 10.09 -9.35 -8.46
C PRO A 54 9.65 -10.15 -9.69
N ASN A 55 8.34 -10.38 -9.83
CA ASN A 55 7.74 -10.92 -11.06
C ASN A 55 7.12 -9.79 -11.90
N HIS A 56 7.90 -9.24 -12.83
CA HIS A 56 7.46 -8.14 -13.69
C HIS A 56 6.50 -8.54 -14.83
N GLU A 57 6.22 -9.83 -15.03
CA GLU A 57 5.11 -10.25 -15.91
C GLU A 57 3.77 -9.74 -15.37
N ARG A 58 3.65 -9.57 -14.05
CA ARG A 58 2.48 -8.96 -13.41
C ARG A 58 2.28 -7.51 -13.84
N ASN A 59 3.36 -6.73 -13.92
CA ASN A 59 3.32 -5.36 -14.45
C ASN A 59 2.81 -5.36 -15.89
N ALA A 60 3.39 -6.19 -16.76
CA ALA A 60 3.04 -6.28 -18.17
C ALA A 60 1.56 -6.68 -18.36
N ARG A 61 1.06 -7.64 -17.58
CA ARG A 61 -0.35 -8.08 -17.60
C ARG A 61 -1.30 -6.92 -17.33
N PHE A 62 -1.05 -6.11 -16.30
CA PHE A 62 -1.94 -4.98 -15.97
C PHE A 62 -1.86 -3.83 -16.96
N LEU A 63 -0.71 -3.61 -17.60
CA LEU A 63 -0.63 -2.68 -18.73
C LEU A 63 -1.48 -3.15 -19.92
N GLY A 64 -1.44 -4.46 -20.23
CA GLY A 64 -2.28 -5.05 -21.27
C GLY A 64 -3.78 -4.87 -20.98
N ILE A 65 -4.21 -5.21 -19.77
CA ILE A 65 -5.60 -5.00 -19.33
C ILE A 65 -5.97 -3.52 -19.38
N ALA A 66 -5.11 -2.62 -18.90
CA ALA A 66 -5.39 -1.18 -18.92
C ALA A 66 -5.64 -0.64 -20.33
N ARG A 67 -4.97 -1.16 -21.36
CA ARG A 67 -5.21 -0.77 -22.77
C ARG A 67 -6.58 -1.16 -23.30
N ASN A 68 -7.26 -2.14 -22.71
CA ASN A 68 -8.65 -2.47 -23.07
C ASN A 68 -9.62 -1.34 -22.66
N TYR A 69 -9.30 -0.61 -21.58
CA TYR A 69 -10.12 0.49 -21.06
C TYR A 69 -9.61 1.87 -21.49
N LEU A 70 -8.31 1.97 -21.77
CA LEU A 70 -7.63 3.18 -22.22
C LEU A 70 -6.90 2.86 -23.54
N PRO A 71 -7.59 2.79 -24.69
CA PRO A 71 -6.99 2.32 -25.95
C PRO A 71 -5.80 3.15 -26.44
N ALA A 72 -5.80 4.45 -26.12
CA ALA A 72 -4.72 5.39 -26.45
C ALA A 72 -3.57 5.40 -25.42
N LEU A 73 -3.57 4.49 -24.44
CA LEU A 73 -2.54 4.42 -23.40
C LEU A 73 -1.18 4.02 -24.01
N GLY A 74 -0.26 4.98 -24.04
CA GLY A 74 1.15 4.78 -24.33
C GLY A 74 1.87 4.13 -23.15
N ILE A 75 2.70 3.12 -23.43
CA ILE A 75 3.43 2.35 -22.40
C ILE A 75 4.95 2.55 -22.43
N GLU A 76 5.44 3.35 -23.37
CA GLU A 76 6.87 3.59 -23.56
C GLU A 76 7.48 4.34 -22.36
N GLY A 77 8.71 3.97 -22.01
CA GLY A 77 9.42 4.55 -20.85
C GLY A 77 8.79 4.20 -19.50
N GLY A 78 7.83 3.26 -19.45
CA GLY A 78 7.22 2.81 -18.21
C GLY A 78 8.23 2.17 -17.26
N VAL A 79 8.30 2.67 -16.03
CA VAL A 79 9.19 2.12 -14.99
C VAL A 79 8.41 1.11 -14.14
N PRO A 80 8.69 -0.20 -14.25
CA PRO A 80 8.06 -1.20 -13.40
C PRO A 80 8.65 -1.13 -11.98
N TRP A 81 7.80 -1.36 -11.00
CA TRP A 81 8.15 -1.36 -9.59
C TRP A 81 7.42 -2.46 -8.83
N MET A 82 8.09 -2.98 -7.81
CA MET A 82 7.54 -3.88 -6.81
C MET A 82 7.94 -3.36 -5.43
N GLY A 83 7.04 -3.49 -4.46
CA GLY A 83 7.41 -3.24 -3.07
C GLY A 83 6.54 -4.00 -2.07
N HIS A 84 7.05 -4.01 -0.84
CA HIS A 84 6.49 -4.75 0.28
C HIS A 84 5.43 -3.93 1.01
N ARG A 85 4.30 -4.55 1.30
CA ARG A 85 3.22 -3.99 2.11
C ARG A 85 3.28 -4.64 3.50
N PRO A 86 3.36 -3.84 4.57
CA PRO A 86 3.33 -4.37 5.93
C PRO A 86 1.88 -4.72 6.28
N SER A 87 1.40 -5.87 5.78
CA SER A 87 0.04 -6.34 5.98
C SER A 87 -0.06 -7.22 7.23
N THR A 88 -1.16 -7.10 7.96
CA THR A 88 -1.52 -7.92 9.13
C THR A 88 -2.59 -8.94 8.74
N PRO A 89 -2.83 -10.02 9.52
CA PRO A 89 -3.78 -11.07 9.15
C PRO A 89 -5.23 -10.56 9.03
N ASP A 90 -5.56 -9.51 9.77
CA ASP A 90 -6.89 -8.87 9.81
C ASP A 90 -6.95 -7.57 8.98
N SER A 91 -5.86 -7.18 8.31
CA SER A 91 -5.72 -5.90 7.58
C SER A 91 -5.89 -4.64 8.43
N ILE A 92 -5.82 -4.76 9.76
CA ILE A 92 -5.87 -3.65 10.72
C ILE A 92 -4.43 -3.33 11.16
N PRO A 93 -3.99 -2.06 11.24
CA PRO A 93 -2.65 -1.73 11.72
C PRO A 93 -2.43 -2.12 13.19
N VAL A 94 -1.17 -2.22 13.59
CA VAL A 94 -0.78 -2.35 15.00
C VAL A 94 -0.29 -0.99 15.47
N ILE A 95 -1.01 -0.41 16.44
CA ILE A 95 -0.72 0.89 17.04
C ILE A 95 -0.94 0.77 18.55
N GLY A 96 0.08 1.13 19.34
CA GLY A 96 -0.01 1.05 20.79
C GLY A 96 1.32 0.71 21.46
N PRO A 97 1.37 0.74 22.80
CA PRO A 97 2.55 0.27 23.54
C PRO A 97 2.80 -1.21 23.30
N SER A 98 4.06 -1.61 23.41
CA SER A 98 4.45 -3.03 23.39
C SER A 98 3.90 -3.75 24.61
N ALA A 99 3.50 -5.02 24.42
CA ALA A 99 3.10 -5.89 25.51
C ALA A 99 4.29 -6.50 26.28
N SER A 100 5.52 -6.29 25.79
CA SER A 100 6.73 -6.94 26.34
C SER A 100 7.80 -5.95 26.79
N ALA A 101 7.65 -4.65 26.51
CA ALA A 101 8.63 -3.63 26.89
C ALA A 101 7.98 -2.25 27.04
N ASP A 102 8.22 -1.59 28.17
CA ASP A 102 7.55 -0.33 28.54
C ASP A 102 8.02 0.89 27.71
N ASN A 103 9.17 0.77 27.03
CA ASN A 103 9.79 1.85 26.25
C ASN A 103 9.66 1.65 24.73
N VAL A 104 8.75 0.79 24.27
CA VAL A 104 8.53 0.50 22.85
C VAL A 104 7.09 0.81 22.47
N ILE A 105 6.90 1.56 21.38
CA ILE A 105 5.59 1.86 20.79
C ILE A 105 5.56 1.29 19.37
N TYR A 106 4.48 0.58 19.05
CA TYR A 106 4.22 0.06 17.72
C TYR A 106 3.39 1.05 16.88
N GLY A 107 3.70 1.08 15.59
CA GLY A 107 3.03 1.89 14.58
C GLY A 107 3.28 1.32 13.18
N PHE A 108 2.87 0.08 12.95
CA PHE A 108 3.10 -0.65 11.69
C PHE A 108 1.81 -1.33 11.21
N GLY A 109 1.87 -2.08 10.11
CA GLY A 109 0.75 -2.96 9.73
C GLY A 109 -0.31 -2.31 8.83
N HIS A 110 -0.04 -1.14 8.26
CA HIS A 110 -1.03 -0.37 7.50
C HIS A 110 -1.38 -0.93 6.11
N GLY A 111 -0.72 -2.00 5.66
CA GLY A 111 -0.95 -2.60 4.35
C GLY A 111 -0.96 -1.57 3.21
N HIS A 112 -2.11 -1.42 2.54
CA HIS A 112 -2.31 -0.50 1.42
C HIS A 112 -2.52 0.95 1.81
N TYR A 113 -2.81 1.23 3.09
CA TYR A 113 -3.28 2.52 3.57
C TYR A 113 -2.21 3.30 4.35
N GLY A 114 -0.94 2.90 4.27
CA GLY A 114 0.16 3.54 4.99
C GLY A 114 0.23 5.05 4.78
N LEU A 115 0.23 5.52 3.53
CA LEU A 115 0.27 6.96 3.22
C LEU A 115 -0.98 7.68 3.74
N THR A 116 -2.17 7.11 3.53
CA THR A 116 -3.45 7.68 3.96
C THR A 116 -3.54 7.83 5.48
N LEU A 117 -3.00 6.86 6.23
CA LEU A 117 -3.11 6.79 7.69
C LEU A 117 -1.88 7.32 8.43
N ALA A 118 -0.84 7.76 7.71
CA ALA A 118 0.44 8.16 8.28
C ALA A 118 0.28 9.29 9.32
N ALA A 119 -0.39 10.38 8.95
CA ALA A 119 -0.55 11.54 9.84
C ALA A 119 -1.35 11.20 11.11
N THR A 120 -2.43 10.43 10.96
CA THR A 120 -3.25 9.97 12.11
C THR A 120 -2.43 9.07 13.03
N THR A 121 -1.68 8.12 12.46
CA THR A 121 -0.81 7.22 13.25
C THR A 121 0.27 8.00 13.98
N ALA A 122 0.91 8.97 13.31
CA ALA A 122 1.93 9.81 13.94
C ALA A 122 1.37 10.59 15.13
N ARG A 123 0.17 11.16 15.02
CA ARG A 123 -0.49 11.86 16.13
C ARG A 123 -0.78 10.93 17.31
N LEU A 124 -1.26 9.72 17.06
CA LEU A 124 -1.51 8.72 18.10
C LEU A 124 -0.21 8.30 18.81
N VAL A 125 0.82 7.97 18.03
CA VAL A 125 2.14 7.57 18.56
C VAL A 125 2.78 8.68 19.38
N ALA A 126 2.71 9.94 18.91
CA ALA A 126 3.25 11.09 19.65
C ALA A 126 2.57 11.26 21.02
N ARG A 127 1.24 11.10 21.08
CA ARG A 127 0.50 11.16 22.35
C ARG A 127 0.83 10.01 23.29
N ILE A 128 0.93 8.79 22.77
CA ILE A 128 1.36 7.63 23.58
C ILE A 128 2.75 7.89 24.15
N ALA A 129 3.69 8.39 23.34
CA ALA A 129 5.04 8.72 23.78
C ALA A 129 5.09 9.83 24.84
N ALA A 130 4.15 10.78 24.80
CA ALA A 130 4.01 11.85 25.79
C ALA A 130 3.18 11.43 27.03
N CYS A 131 2.76 10.16 27.13
CA CYS A 131 1.83 9.68 28.17
C CYS A 131 0.49 10.43 28.20
N GLU A 132 0.03 10.90 27.04
CA GLU A 132 -1.22 11.63 26.85
C GLU A 132 -2.36 10.73 26.38
N ARG A 133 -3.61 11.14 26.64
CA ARG A 133 -4.80 10.46 26.14
C ARG A 133 -4.91 10.59 24.61
N THR A 134 -5.12 9.48 23.91
CA THR A 134 -5.37 9.46 22.45
C THR A 134 -6.74 10.02 22.06
N ASP A 135 -6.85 10.52 20.83
CA ASP A 135 -8.11 11.09 20.31
C ASP A 135 -9.21 10.03 20.07
N ILE A 136 -8.81 8.78 19.88
CA ILE A 136 -9.70 7.63 19.68
C ILE A 136 -9.28 6.48 20.60
N ASP A 137 -10.20 5.53 20.79
CA ASP A 137 -9.86 4.26 21.43
C ASP A 137 -8.89 3.47 20.54
N ILE A 138 -7.73 3.14 21.10
CA ILE A 138 -6.68 2.40 20.40
C ILE A 138 -6.68 0.89 20.72
N ALA A 139 -7.56 0.42 21.60
CA ALA A 139 -7.64 -1.00 21.96
C ALA A 139 -7.79 -1.93 20.74
N PRO A 140 -8.59 -1.61 19.70
CA PRO A 140 -8.67 -2.44 18.50
C PRO A 140 -7.37 -2.57 17.70
N PHE A 141 -6.41 -1.65 17.89
CA PHE A 141 -5.12 -1.65 17.20
C PHE A 141 -3.99 -2.29 18.03
N SER A 142 -4.27 -2.73 19.26
CA SER A 142 -3.28 -3.36 20.13
C SER A 142 -2.69 -4.63 19.51
N ILE A 143 -1.39 -4.87 19.73
CA ILE A 143 -0.72 -6.12 19.33
C ILE A 143 -1.35 -7.35 20.01
N THR A 144 -1.91 -7.16 21.21
CA THR A 144 -2.48 -8.24 22.05
C THR A 144 -3.75 -8.86 21.48
N ARG A 145 -4.29 -8.31 20.39
CA ARG A 145 -5.41 -8.92 19.67
C ARG A 145 -5.02 -10.20 18.93
N PHE A 146 -3.73 -10.36 18.63
CA PHE A 146 -3.18 -11.59 18.05
C PHE A 146 -2.73 -12.53 19.17
N ARG A 147 -2.89 -13.84 18.94
CA ARG A 147 -2.50 -14.92 19.88
C ARG A 147 -1.30 -15.69 19.34
#